data_AF-A0A4R6V2N3-F1
#
_entry.id   AF-A0A4R6V2N3-F1
#
_cell.length_a   1.000
_cell.length_b   1.000
_cell.length_c   1.000
_cell.angle_alpha   90.00
_cell.angle_beta   90.00
_cell.angle_gamma   90.00
#
_symmetry.space_group_name_H-M   'P 1'
#
loop_
_entity.id
_entity.type
_entity.pdbx_description
1 polymer ?
#
loop_
_entity_poly.entity_id
_entity_poly.type
_entity_poly.pdbx_seq_one_letter_code
_entity_poly.pdbx_strand_id
1 'polypeptide(L)'
;MTVSEPESAAIPEGVTVSVSLVQVLKGGEPDDHGLSLAGRRSPLRPAITGACACATAVLPYDLWEALERHDLYSPDTDVWVRVIDPDAPDPLPEGAVLLETRTVVYGTDGP
;
A
#
# COMPACT_ATOMS: atom_id res chain seq x y z
N MET A 1 22.31 31.05 -0.72
CA MET A 1 21.66 29.84 -0.19
C MET A 1 21.64 28.85 -1.33
N THR A 2 22.58 27.90 -1.33
CA THR A 2 22.70 26.91 -2.39
C THR A 2 21.79 25.74 -2.02
N VAL A 3 20.71 25.56 -2.77
CA VAL A 3 19.85 24.38 -2.65
C VAL A 3 20.70 23.20 -3.12
N SER A 4 21.01 22.29 -2.18
CA SER A 4 21.66 21.03 -2.52
C SER A 4 20.61 20.15 -3.20
N GLU A 5 20.85 19.80 -4.46
CA GLU A 5 20.08 18.77 -5.17
C GLU A 5 20.10 17.48 -4.34
N PRO A 6 18.98 16.72 -4.27
CA PRO A 6 18.99 15.45 -3.57
C PRO A 6 20.00 14.51 -4.26
N GLU A 7 20.98 14.00 -3.50
CA GLU A 7 21.86 12.94 -3.95
C GLU A 7 21.00 11.79 -4.49
N SER A 8 21.09 11.53 -5.80
CA SER A 8 20.59 10.28 -6.37
C SER A 8 21.35 9.14 -5.69
N ALA A 9 20.72 8.51 -4.71
CA ALA A 9 21.25 7.29 -4.13
C ALA A 9 21.46 6.28 -5.26
N ALA A 10 22.72 5.87 -5.47
CA ALA A 10 23.06 4.87 -6.47
C ALA A 10 22.33 3.57 -6.12
N ILE A 11 21.49 3.10 -7.03
CA ILE A 11 20.82 1.80 -6.88
C ILE A 11 21.92 0.73 -6.97
N PRO A 12 22.03 -0.18 -5.99
CA PRO A 12 23.06 -1.23 -6.02
C PRO A 12 22.95 -2.07 -7.30
N GLU A 13 24.08 -2.50 -7.84
CA GLU A 13 24.07 -3.43 -8.97
C GLU A 13 23.30 -4.70 -8.60
N GLY A 14 22.38 -5.12 -9.47
CA GLY A 14 21.52 -6.26 -9.22
C GLY A 14 20.26 -5.95 -8.40
N VAL A 15 19.93 -4.68 -8.11
CA VAL A 15 18.63 -4.29 -7.52
C VAL A 15 17.77 -3.62 -8.58
N THR A 16 16.56 -4.14 -8.80
CA THR A 16 15.54 -3.49 -9.61
C THR A 16 14.65 -2.64 -8.70
N VAL A 17 14.61 -1.33 -8.93
CA VAL A 17 13.71 -0.44 -8.20
C VAL A 17 12.41 -0.31 -8.98
N SER A 18 11.31 -0.64 -8.32
CA SER A 18 9.96 -0.47 -8.84
C SER A 18 9.24 0.63 -8.06
N VAL A 19 8.46 1.42 -8.78
CA VAL A 19 7.57 2.43 -8.22
C VAL A 19 6.15 1.96 -8.43
N SER A 20 5.34 1.95 -7.37
CA SER A 20 3.92 1.64 -7.46
C SER A 20 3.13 2.65 -6.66
N LEU A 21 1.91 2.95 -7.09
CA LEU A 21 0.97 3.71 -6.30
C LEU A 21 0.11 2.76 -5.49
N VAL A 22 0.02 2.99 -4.20
CA VAL A 22 -0.92 2.29 -3.33
C VAL A 22 -2.07 3.23 -3.02
N GLN A 23 -3.27 2.81 -3.39
CA GLN A 23 -4.50 3.54 -3.12
C GLN A 23 -5.24 2.90 -1.96
N VAL A 24 -5.71 3.74 -1.04
CA VAL A 24 -6.60 3.35 0.07
C VAL A 24 -8.00 3.80 -0.31
N LEU A 25 -8.90 2.83 -0.43
CA LEU A 25 -10.25 3.01 -0.97
C LEU A 25 -11.29 2.63 0.07
N LYS A 26 -12.44 3.30 0.03
CA LYS A 26 -13.59 3.03 0.89
C LYS A 26 -14.84 2.79 0.05
N GLY A 27 -15.60 1.75 0.38
CA GLY A 27 -16.77 1.36 -0.38
C GLY A 27 -16.41 0.74 -1.73
N GLY A 28 -17.44 0.38 -2.49
CA GLY A 28 -17.29 -0.45 -3.70
C GLY A 28 -16.79 -1.86 -3.37
N GLU A 29 -16.70 -2.71 -4.39
CA GLU A 29 -16.04 -4.01 -4.27
C GLU A 29 -14.55 -3.89 -4.63
N PRO A 30 -13.65 -4.58 -3.90
CA PRO A 30 -12.26 -4.70 -4.32
C PRO A 30 -12.15 -5.26 -5.73
N ASP A 31 -11.33 -4.62 -6.57
CA ASP A 31 -10.99 -5.11 -7.91
C ASP A 31 -9.95 -6.25 -7.84
N ASP A 32 -9.51 -6.75 -9.00
CA ASP A 32 -8.52 -7.83 -9.10
C ASP A 32 -7.16 -7.46 -8.47
N HIS A 33 -6.90 -6.16 -8.28
CA HIS A 33 -5.70 -5.62 -7.64
C HIS A 33 -5.94 -5.23 -6.17
N GLY A 34 -7.18 -5.44 -5.69
CA GLY A 34 -7.68 -4.99 -4.41
C GLY A 34 -7.53 -6.02 -3.29
N LEU A 35 -7.13 -5.53 -2.13
CA LEU A 35 -7.02 -6.27 -0.89
C LEU A 35 -7.93 -5.66 0.17
N SER A 36 -9.02 -6.35 0.49
CA SER A 36 -9.88 -5.97 1.63
C SER A 36 -9.12 -6.04 2.95
N LEU A 37 -9.27 -5.01 3.78
CA LEU A 37 -8.76 -4.99 5.16
C LEU A 37 -9.78 -5.55 6.18
N ALA A 38 -11.00 -5.86 5.75
CA ALA A 38 -12.05 -6.42 6.59
C ALA A 38 -11.62 -7.75 7.22
N GLY A 39 -11.75 -7.83 8.55
CA GLY A 39 -11.36 -9.00 9.34
C GLY A 39 -9.85 -9.30 9.34
N ARG A 40 -9.03 -8.46 8.69
CA ARG A 40 -7.58 -8.56 8.73
C ARG A 40 -7.03 -7.84 9.93
N ARG A 41 -5.82 -8.26 10.32
CA ARG A 41 -5.12 -7.68 11.44
C ARG A 41 -3.96 -6.83 10.98
N SER A 42 -3.71 -5.80 11.77
CA SER A 42 -2.54 -4.95 11.70
C SER A 42 -1.24 -5.77 11.60
N PRO A 43 -0.38 -5.47 10.63
CA PRO A 43 1.01 -5.95 10.63
C PRO A 43 1.84 -5.43 11.80
N LEU A 44 1.48 -4.25 12.32
CA LEU A 44 2.20 -3.58 13.40
C LEU A 44 1.74 -4.04 14.79
N ARG A 45 0.52 -4.58 14.88
CA ARG A 45 -0.10 -5.07 16.12
C ARG A 45 -0.78 -6.42 15.90
N PRO A 46 -0.03 -7.50 15.69
CA PRO A 46 -0.61 -8.82 15.52
C PRO A 46 -1.29 -9.27 16.83
N ALA A 47 -2.60 -9.51 16.79
CA ALA A 47 -3.30 -10.16 17.89
C ALA A 47 -2.94 -11.66 17.98
N ILE A 48 -3.57 -12.41 18.89
CA ILE A 48 -3.35 -13.86 19.02
C ILE A 48 -4.13 -14.68 17.95
N THR A 49 -5.25 -14.16 17.40
CA THR A 49 -6.16 -14.89 16.46
C THR A 49 -6.54 -14.10 15.19
N GLY A 50 -6.53 -14.69 13.98
CA GLY A 50 -6.91 -14.07 12.67
C GLY A 50 -5.84 -14.16 11.56
N ALA A 51 -5.95 -13.41 10.44
CA ALA A 51 -4.90 -13.34 9.40
C ALA A 51 -4.24 -11.94 9.36
N CYS A 52 -2.91 -11.87 9.20
CA CYS A 52 -2.19 -10.59 9.04
C CYS A 52 -2.42 -10.00 7.65
N ALA A 53 -2.63 -8.69 7.53
CA ALA A 53 -2.64 -8.02 6.23
C ALA A 53 -1.31 -8.15 5.47
N CYS A 54 -0.20 -8.21 6.21
CA CYS A 54 1.14 -8.42 5.67
C CYS A 54 1.36 -9.77 4.98
N ALA A 55 0.55 -10.79 5.29
CA ALA A 55 0.65 -12.10 4.64
C ALA A 55 0.12 -12.09 3.20
N THR A 56 -0.55 -11.01 2.79
CA THR A 56 -1.21 -10.88 1.48
C THR A 56 -0.72 -9.72 0.65
N ALA A 57 -0.06 -8.74 1.25
CA ALA A 57 0.59 -7.65 0.53
C ALA A 57 1.88 -7.25 1.22
N VAL A 58 2.95 -7.11 0.44
CA VAL A 58 4.24 -6.58 0.90
C VAL A 58 4.19 -5.07 0.69
N LEU A 59 3.81 -4.34 1.73
CA LEU A 59 3.80 -2.89 1.74
C LEU A 59 4.88 -2.33 2.69
N PRO A 60 5.39 -1.11 2.44
CA PRO A 60 6.32 -0.43 3.34
C PRO A 60 5.77 -0.23 4.76
N TYR A 61 6.67 -0.21 5.74
CA TYR A 61 6.34 -0.04 7.15
C TYR A 61 5.58 1.27 7.44
N ASP A 62 6.02 2.37 6.86
CA ASP A 62 5.44 3.70 7.03
C ASP A 62 4.01 3.80 6.45
N LEU A 63 3.72 3.02 5.40
CA LEU A 63 2.36 2.90 4.87
C LEU A 63 1.47 2.15 5.86
N TRP A 64 1.93 1.06 6.46
CA TRP A 64 1.15 0.35 7.50
C TRP A 64 0.86 1.24 8.70
N GLU A 65 1.83 2.05 9.14
CA GLU A 65 1.64 3.00 10.23
C GLU A 65 0.63 4.09 9.87
N ALA A 66 0.60 4.51 8.60
CA ALA A 66 -0.43 5.44 8.13
C ALA A 66 -1.83 4.81 8.18
N LEU A 67 -1.97 3.57 7.70
CA LEU A 67 -3.25 2.85 7.73
C LEU A 67 -3.77 2.62 9.16
N GLU A 68 -2.89 2.33 10.12
CA GLU A 68 -3.24 2.20 11.55
C GLU A 68 -3.92 3.44 12.12
N ARG A 69 -3.48 4.64 11.73
CA ARG A 69 -4.03 5.91 12.25
C ARG A 69 -5.50 6.12 11.88
N HIS A 70 -6.03 5.35 10.93
CA HIS A 70 -7.39 5.45 10.44
C HIS A 70 -8.33 4.35 10.97
N ASP A 71 -7.88 3.50 11.91
CA ASP A 71 -8.66 2.39 12.50
C ASP A 71 -9.28 1.44 11.45
N LEU A 72 -8.49 1.15 10.40
CA LEU A 72 -8.97 0.49 9.18
C LEU A 72 -9.15 -1.03 9.29
N TYR A 73 -8.97 -1.62 10.48
CA TYR A 73 -8.95 -3.08 10.71
C TYR A 73 -10.19 -3.59 11.46
N SER A 74 -11.28 -2.82 11.45
CA SER A 74 -12.58 -3.29 11.95
C SER A 74 -13.10 -4.48 11.12
N PRO A 75 -13.74 -5.49 11.73
CA PRO A 75 -14.32 -6.63 11.01
C PRO A 75 -15.34 -6.20 9.94
N ASP A 76 -16.02 -5.08 10.16
CA ASP A 76 -17.06 -4.54 9.27
C ASP A 76 -16.57 -3.35 8.43
N THR A 77 -15.24 -3.16 8.32
CA THR A 77 -14.70 -2.07 7.50
C THR A 77 -14.97 -2.31 6.01
N ASP A 78 -15.37 -1.26 5.32
CA ASP A 78 -15.51 -1.22 3.87
C ASP A 78 -14.23 -0.69 3.19
N VAL A 79 -13.12 -0.65 3.92
CA VAL A 79 -11.83 -0.14 3.44
C VAL A 79 -10.95 -1.25 2.91
N TRP A 80 -10.31 -0.97 1.78
CA TRP A 80 -9.43 -1.88 1.09
C TRP A 80 -8.32 -1.10 0.39
N VAL A 81 -7.23 -1.79 0.04
CA VAL A 81 -6.07 -1.17 -0.63
C VAL A 81 -5.85 -1.82 -1.98
N ARG A 82 -5.36 -1.07 -2.97
CA ARG A 82 -4.88 -1.64 -4.23
C ARG A 82 -3.54 -1.07 -4.64
N VAL A 83 -2.77 -1.86 -5.37
CA VAL A 83 -1.50 -1.45 -5.96
C VAL A 83 -1.73 -1.24 -7.45
N ILE A 84 -1.44 -0.04 -7.95
CA ILE A 84 -1.55 0.30 -9.36
C ILE A 84 -0.23 0.84 -9.91
N ASP A 85 -0.09 0.73 -11.22
CA ASP A 85 1.03 1.29 -11.96
C ASP A 85 0.89 2.83 -12.01
N PRO A 86 1.94 3.60 -11.67
CA PRO A 86 1.90 5.07 -11.75
C PRO A 86 1.71 5.61 -13.17
N ASP A 87 2.19 4.89 -14.19
CA ASP A 87 2.13 5.31 -15.59
C ASP A 87 0.81 4.91 -16.26
N ALA A 88 0.06 4.00 -15.64
CA ALA A 88 -1.24 3.54 -16.11
C ALA A 88 -2.24 3.40 -14.94
N PRO A 89 -2.70 4.51 -14.34
CA PRO A 89 -3.63 4.43 -13.23
C PRO A 89 -5.01 3.99 -13.71
N ASP A 90 -5.45 2.81 -13.27
CA ASP A 90 -6.81 2.33 -13.50
C ASP A 90 -7.85 3.25 -12.85
N PRO A 91 -9.04 3.42 -13.48
CA PRO A 91 -10.10 4.21 -12.89
C PRO A 91 -10.53 3.67 -11.51
N LEU A 92 -11.14 4.54 -10.71
CA LEU A 92 -11.73 4.10 -9.44
C LEU A 92 -12.90 3.15 -9.73
N PRO A 93 -13.02 2.04 -9.00
CA PRO A 93 -14.15 1.14 -9.14
C PRO A 93 -15.47 1.83 -8.77
N GLU A 94 -16.57 1.30 -9.27
CA GLU A 94 -17.89 1.84 -8.98
C GLU A 94 -18.19 1.80 -7.47
N GLY A 95 -18.66 2.93 -6.94
CA GLY A 95 -18.98 3.07 -5.52
C GLY A 95 -17.76 3.21 -4.59
N ALA A 96 -16.54 3.12 -5.10
CA ALA A 96 -15.32 3.33 -4.33
C ALA A 96 -14.96 4.82 -4.22
N VAL A 97 -14.54 5.22 -3.03
CA VAL A 97 -14.02 6.55 -2.72
C VAL A 97 -12.55 6.45 -2.39
N LEU A 98 -11.72 7.24 -3.08
CA LEU A 98 -10.30 7.35 -2.77
C LEU A 98 -10.08 8.15 -1.48
N LEU A 99 -9.53 7.51 -0.47
CA LEU A 99 -9.17 8.14 0.80
C LEU A 99 -7.75 8.71 0.76
N GLU A 100 -6.79 7.92 0.27
CA GLU A 100 -5.37 8.28 0.22
C GLU A 100 -4.68 7.59 -0.96
N THR A 101 -3.66 8.22 -1.52
CA THR A 101 -2.73 7.60 -2.47
C THR A 101 -1.31 7.81 -1.97
N ARG A 102 -0.51 6.75 -1.98
CA ARG A 102 0.91 6.78 -1.62
C ARG A 102 1.77 6.23 -2.73
N THR A 103 2.85 6.94 -3.05
CA THR A 103 3.92 6.39 -3.88
C THR A 103 4.81 5.51 -3.02
N VAL A 104 4.94 4.25 -3.43
CA VAL A 104 5.79 3.25 -2.79
C VAL A 104 6.93 2.92 -3.74
N VAL A 105 8.15 3.03 -3.22
CA VAL A 105 9.38 2.65 -3.93
C VAL A 105 9.95 1.43 -3.22
N TYR A 106 10.13 0.34 -3.94
CA TYR A 106 10.73 -0.88 -3.39
C TYR A 106 11.77 -1.44 -4.35
N GLY A 107 12.87 -1.94 -3.76
CA GLY A 107 13.89 -2.67 -4.48
C GLY A 107 13.61 -4.16 -4.39
N THR A 108 13.65 -4.86 -5.52
CA THR A 108 13.73 -6.32 -5.57
C THR A 108 15.12 -6.72 -6.03
N ASP A 109 15.66 -7.81 -5.50
CA ASP A 109 16.82 -8.45 -6.11
C ASP A 109 16.47 -8.75 -7.58
N GLY A 110 17.34 -8.36 -8.50
CA GLY A 110 17.22 -8.64 -9.92
C GLY A 110 17.27 -10.15 -10.18
N PRO A 111 16.77 -10.60 -11.35
CA PRO A 111 16.79 -12.01 -11.72
C PRO A 111 18.20 -12.61 -11.79
#